data_AF-A0A7C1Y5Y6-F1
#
_entry.id   AF-A0A7C1Y5Y6-F1
#
_cell.length_a   1.000
_cell.length_b   1.000
_cell.length_c   1.000
_cell.angle_alpha   90.00
_cell.angle_beta   90.00
_cell.angle_gamma   90.00
#
_symmetry.space_group_name_H-M   'P 1'
#
loop_
_entity.id
_entity.type
_entity.pdbx_description
1 polymer ?
#
loop_
_entity_poly.entity_id
_entity_poly.type
_entity_poly.pdbx_seq_one_letter_code
_entity_poly.pdbx_strand_id
1 'polypeptide(L)'
;MVDLPRLLSAAEHVVGDTDSDEDLRLLLAPGSSLGGARPKASVRDRDGQPAIVKFPHKDDEINTVLWEAVALRLAAKAGIPVPDWRIEHVVNKPVLLLRRFDRVQGQRPDLSSCESGTPAIPGGRIPFLSAMSMLGASDNYPDTGGF
;
A
#
# COMPACT_ATOMS: atom_id res chain seq x y z
N MET A 1 -14.33 12.38 -1.76
CA MET A 1 -13.01 12.49 -2.41
C MET A 1 -11.95 12.41 -1.32
N VAL A 2 -10.86 11.69 -1.53
CA VAL A 2 -9.81 11.54 -0.52
C VAL A 2 -9.00 12.85 -0.37
N ASP A 3 -8.72 13.25 0.86
CA ASP A 3 -7.90 14.43 1.19
C ASP A 3 -6.45 14.00 1.41
N LEU A 4 -5.67 13.96 0.32
CA LEU A 4 -4.27 13.54 0.38
C LEU A 4 -3.37 14.50 1.18
N PRO A 5 -3.51 15.83 1.11
CA PRO A 5 -2.76 16.75 1.98
C PRO A 5 -2.96 16.43 3.47
N ARG A 6 -4.20 16.22 3.90
CA ARG A 6 -4.50 15.89 5.30
C ARG A 6 -3.90 14.54 5.72
N LEU A 7 -3.99 13.53 4.85
CA LEU A 7 -3.39 12.22 5.10
C LEU A 7 -1.86 12.26 5.16
N LEU A 8 -1.22 13.06 4.29
CA LEU A 8 0.23 13.25 4.30
C LEU A 8 0.68 13.93 5.60
N SER A 9 -0.03 14.98 6.04
CA SER A 9 0.26 15.64 7.32
C SER A 9 0.15 14.67 8.50
N ALA A 10 -0.91 13.86 8.54
CA ALA A 10 -1.08 12.85 9.59
C ALA A 10 0.06 11.81 9.55
N ALA A 11 0.45 11.35 8.36
CA ALA A 11 1.56 10.43 8.18
C ALA A 11 2.89 11.00 8.68
N GLU A 12 3.14 12.30 8.44
CA GLU A 12 4.32 13.01 8.93
C GLU A 12 4.32 13.15 10.45
N HIS A 13 3.17 13.43 11.07
CA HIS A 13 3.07 13.50 12.53
C HIS A 13 3.35 12.14 13.19
N VAL A 14 2.82 11.05 12.63
CA VAL A 14 3.09 9.69 13.14
C VAL A 14 4.57 9.34 13.03
N VAL A 15 5.20 9.63 11.90
CA VAL A 15 6.65 9.42 11.73
C VAL A 15 7.47 10.36 12.63
N GLY A 16 6.90 11.49 13.03
CA GLY A 16 7.50 12.45 13.94
C GLY A 16 7.36 12.11 15.42
N ASP A 17 6.60 11.07 15.78
CA ASP A 17 6.13 10.83 17.16
C ASP A 17 5.39 12.04 17.77
N THR A 18 4.71 12.82 16.91
CA THR A 18 3.92 14.00 17.29
C THR A 18 2.46 13.86 16.88
N ASP A 19 1.99 12.64 16.67
CA ASP A 19 0.64 12.34 16.24
C ASP A 19 -0.41 12.63 17.30
N SER A 20 -1.60 12.98 16.80
CA SER A 20 -2.81 13.06 17.59
C SER A 20 -3.68 11.82 17.41
N ASP A 21 -4.63 11.61 18.32
CA ASP A 21 -5.68 10.59 18.16
C ASP A 21 -6.43 10.71 16.82
N GLU A 22 -6.57 11.93 16.29
CA GLU A 22 -7.21 12.17 15.00
C GLU A 22 -6.32 11.73 13.83
N ASP A 23 -5.01 11.97 13.91
CA ASP A 23 -4.05 11.48 12.91
C ASP A 23 -4.03 9.95 12.87
N LEU A 24 -4.02 9.33 14.05
CA LEU A 24 -4.13 7.87 14.19
C LEU A 24 -5.45 7.36 13.62
N ARG A 25 -6.59 7.97 13.94
CA ARG A 25 -7.90 7.56 13.37
C ARG A 25 -7.92 7.68 11.85
N LEU A 26 -7.34 8.74 11.32
CA LEU A 26 -7.27 8.99 9.89
C LEU A 26 -6.44 7.91 9.17
N LEU A 27 -5.31 7.51 9.77
CA LEU A 27 -4.40 6.52 9.19
C LEU A 27 -4.80 5.08 9.48
N LEU A 28 -5.43 4.79 10.62
CA LEU A 28 -5.87 3.45 11.07
C LEU A 28 -7.30 3.11 10.63
N ALA A 29 -7.91 3.92 9.77
CA ALA A 29 -9.20 3.61 9.17
C ALA A 29 -9.24 2.17 8.62
N PRO A 30 -10.40 1.48 8.65
CA PRO A 30 -10.49 0.03 8.50
C PRO A 30 -9.69 -0.53 7.32
N GLY A 31 -8.70 -1.36 7.63
CA GLY A 31 -7.87 -2.04 6.65
C GLY A 31 -6.58 -1.30 6.24
N SER A 32 -6.20 -0.26 6.99
CA SER A 32 -4.84 0.26 7.06
C SER A 32 -4.08 -0.33 8.25
N SER A 33 -2.75 -0.31 8.23
CA SER A 33 -1.93 -0.69 9.37
C SER A 33 -0.81 0.34 9.56
N LEU A 34 -0.52 0.69 10.81
CA LEU A 34 0.70 1.41 11.16
C LEU A 34 1.95 0.51 11.11
N GLY A 35 1.75 -0.81 11.04
CA GLY A 35 2.84 -1.79 11.01
C GLY A 35 3.70 -1.72 9.75
N GLY A 36 5.01 -1.61 9.97
CA GLY A 36 6.08 -1.43 8.97
C GLY A 36 6.79 -0.08 9.15
N ALA A 37 8.01 0.07 8.64
CA ALA A 37 8.82 1.28 8.78
C ALA A 37 8.26 2.53 8.06
N ARG A 38 7.12 2.44 7.35
CA ARG A 38 6.61 3.50 6.46
C ARG A 38 5.11 3.69 6.58
N PRO A 39 4.62 4.94 6.69
CA PRO A 39 3.21 5.23 6.82
C PRO A 39 2.43 4.92 5.53
N LYS A 40 1.22 4.38 5.71
CA LYS A 40 0.25 4.08 4.65
C LYS A 40 -1.17 4.32 5.16
N ALA A 41 -2.10 4.59 4.25
CA ALA A 41 -3.51 4.80 4.57
C ALA A 41 -4.42 4.04 3.59
N SER A 42 -5.51 3.46 4.10
CA SER A 42 -6.57 2.88 3.27
C SER A 42 -7.61 3.96 2.95
N VAL A 43 -7.90 4.17 1.66
CA VAL A 43 -8.75 5.27 1.19
C VAL A 43 -9.77 4.79 0.15
N ARG A 44 -10.76 5.64 -0.14
CA ARG A 44 -11.59 5.49 -1.35
C ARG A 44 -11.15 6.52 -2.37
N ASP A 45 -10.81 6.03 -3.56
CA ASP A 45 -10.41 6.88 -4.67
C ASP A 45 -11.61 7.62 -5.29
N ARG A 46 -11.37 8.47 -6.28
CA ARG A 46 -12.38 9.35 -6.92
C ARG A 46 -13.54 8.58 -7.55
N ASP A 47 -13.28 7.37 -8.01
CA ASP A 47 -14.25 6.42 -8.57
C ASP A 47 -14.95 5.56 -7.49
N GLY A 48 -14.68 5.83 -6.22
CA GLY A 48 -15.21 5.07 -5.08
C GLY A 48 -14.52 3.72 -4.85
N GLN A 49 -13.51 3.37 -5.64
CA GLN A 49 -12.79 2.11 -5.48
C GLN A 49 -11.84 2.16 -4.27
N PRO A 50 -11.67 1.04 -3.55
CA PRO A 50 -10.77 0.97 -2.42
C PRO A 50 -9.31 1.03 -2.90
N ALA A 51 -8.53 1.90 -2.27
CA ALA A 51 -7.12 2.10 -2.60
C ALA A 51 -6.28 2.19 -1.31
N ILE A 52 -4.96 2.05 -1.47
CA ILE A 52 -3.97 2.31 -0.44
C ILE A 52 -3.09 3.45 -0.95
N VAL A 53 -2.84 4.43 -0.07
CA VAL A 53 -1.84 5.47 -0.28
C VAL A 53 -0.61 5.09 0.52
N LYS A 54 0.56 5.15 -0.11
CA LYS A 54 1.86 5.04 0.55
C LYS A 54 2.55 6.40 0.53
N PHE A 55 3.02 6.83 1.69
CA PHE A 55 3.65 8.12 1.89
C PHE A 55 5.17 7.98 1.99
N PRO A 56 5.93 9.01 1.61
CA PRO A 56 7.38 9.03 1.84
C PRO A 56 7.65 9.05 3.34
N HIS A 57 8.79 8.47 3.74
CA HIS A 57 9.29 8.59 5.10
C HIS A 57 10.32 9.72 5.16
N LYS A 58 10.42 10.43 6.29
CA LYS A 58 11.38 11.54 6.44
C LYS A 58 12.85 11.05 6.38
N ASP A 59 13.09 9.84 6.88
CA ASP A 59 14.42 9.22 6.94
C ASP A 59 14.74 8.38 5.69
N ASP A 60 14.00 8.58 4.59
CA ASP A 60 14.29 7.94 3.32
C ASP A 60 15.55 8.52 2.67
N GLU A 61 16.63 7.74 2.61
CA GLU A 61 17.85 8.12 1.85
C GLU A 61 17.58 8.29 0.35
N ILE A 62 16.62 7.53 -0.16
CA ILE A 62 16.17 7.56 -1.56
C ILE A 62 14.66 7.68 -1.59
N ASN A 63 14.13 8.30 -2.66
CA ASN A 63 12.70 8.41 -2.85
C ASN A 63 12.06 7.04 -3.13
N THR A 64 11.72 6.34 -2.05
CA THR A 64 11.31 4.94 -2.13
C THR A 64 9.92 4.81 -2.72
N VAL A 65 9.05 5.81 -2.53
CA VAL A 65 7.74 5.87 -3.20
C VAL A 65 7.91 5.80 -4.72
N LEU A 66 8.88 6.53 -5.27
CA LEU A 66 9.19 6.46 -6.69
C LEU A 66 9.86 5.13 -7.08
N TRP A 67 10.74 4.56 -6.24
CA TRP A 67 11.33 3.25 -6.51
C TRP A 67 10.29 2.11 -6.50
N GLU A 68 9.29 2.18 -5.63
CA GLU A 68 8.16 1.25 -5.68
C GLU A 68 7.37 1.40 -7.00
N ALA A 69 7.14 2.63 -7.46
CA ALA A 69 6.50 2.87 -8.76
C ALA A 69 7.35 2.34 -9.93
N VAL A 70 8.68 2.45 -9.86
CA VAL A 70 9.59 1.83 -10.83
C VAL A 70 9.45 0.31 -10.79
N ALA A 71 9.45 -0.31 -9.62
CA ALA A 71 9.29 -1.75 -9.46
C ALA A 71 7.94 -2.24 -10.04
N LEU A 72 6.84 -1.55 -9.74
CA LEU A 72 5.51 -1.85 -10.33
C LEU A 72 5.52 -1.74 -11.86
N ARG A 73 6.20 -0.71 -12.39
CA ARG A 73 6.33 -0.53 -13.84
C ARG A 73 7.15 -1.64 -14.49
N LEU A 74 8.23 -2.08 -13.84
CA LEU A 74 9.05 -3.19 -14.32
C LEU A 74 8.29 -4.51 -14.27
N ALA A 75 7.58 -4.79 -13.18
CA ALA A 75 6.74 -5.97 -13.04
C ALA A 75 5.67 -6.03 -14.15
N ALA A 76 4.96 -4.94 -14.40
CA ALA A 76 3.99 -4.85 -15.50
C ALA A 76 4.63 -5.13 -16.87
N LYS A 77 5.82 -4.56 -17.14
CA LYS A 77 6.58 -4.80 -18.37
C LYS A 77 7.06 -6.25 -18.51
N ALA A 78 7.29 -6.94 -17.41
CA ALA A 78 7.65 -8.35 -17.37
C ALA A 78 6.43 -9.29 -17.49
N GLY A 79 5.21 -8.76 -17.65
CA GLY A 79 3.99 -9.56 -17.72
C GLY A 79 3.47 -10.03 -16.36
N ILE A 80 4.03 -9.55 -15.25
CA ILE A 80 3.52 -9.84 -13.91
C ILE A 80 2.27 -8.96 -13.68
N PRO A 81 1.12 -9.55 -13.32
CA PRO A 81 -0.08 -8.77 -12.99
C PRO A 81 0.20 -7.83 -11.81
N VAL A 82 -0.07 -6.54 -12.01
CA VAL A 82 0.03 -5.51 -10.97
C VAL A 82 -1.32 -4.82 -10.81
N PRO A 83 -1.69 -4.35 -9.60
CA PRO A 83 -2.88 -3.54 -9.43
C PRO A 83 -2.74 -2.20 -10.16
N ASP A 84 -3.85 -1.53 -10.48
CA ASP A 84 -3.77 -0.16 -10.99
C ASP A 84 -3.11 0.76 -9.95
N TRP A 85 -2.24 1.64 -10.40
CA TRP A 85 -1.52 2.56 -9.53
C TRP A 85 -1.23 3.89 -10.23
N ARG A 86 -0.99 4.93 -9.45
CA ARG A 86 -0.49 6.23 -9.93
C ARG A 86 0.32 6.96 -8.86
N ILE A 87 1.18 7.85 -9.30
CA ILE A 87 1.84 8.84 -8.43
C ILE A 87 1.00 10.12 -8.42
N GLU A 88 0.71 10.65 -7.24
CA GLU A 88 0.23 12.01 -7.06
C GLU A 88 1.29 12.84 -6.34
N HIS A 89 1.39 14.13 -6.68
CA HIS A 89 2.28 15.06 -5.98
C HIS A 89 1.46 15.91 -5.03
N VAL A 90 1.76 15.81 -3.74
CA VAL A 90 1.03 16.48 -2.66
C VAL A 90 2.03 17.31 -1.90
N VAL A 91 1.87 18.64 -1.92
CA VAL A 91 2.85 19.57 -1.33
C VAL A 91 4.28 19.28 -1.82
N ASN A 92 4.43 19.05 -3.13
CA ASN A 92 5.69 18.66 -3.80
C ASN A 92 6.32 17.34 -3.34
N LYS A 93 5.62 16.51 -2.55
CA LYS A 93 6.06 15.16 -2.18
C LYS A 93 5.28 14.12 -2.99
N PRO A 94 5.96 13.15 -3.63
CA PRO A 94 5.26 12.09 -4.35
C PRO A 94 4.65 11.11 -3.35
N VAL A 95 3.39 10.76 -3.59
CA VAL A 95 2.68 9.68 -2.90
C VAL A 95 2.24 8.65 -3.93
N LEU A 96 2.26 7.36 -3.56
CA LEU A 96 1.85 6.28 -4.44
C LEU A 96 0.46 5.80 -4.03
N LEU A 97 -0.49 5.92 -4.96
CA LEU A 97 -1.84 5.37 -4.81
C LEU A 97 -1.91 4.05 -5.58
N LEU A 98 -2.33 2.98 -4.90
CA LEU A 98 -2.55 1.66 -5.49
C LEU A 98 -3.99 1.20 -5.23
N ARG A 99 -4.67 0.67 -6.24
CA ARG A 99 -5.96 0.01 -6.05
C ARG A 99 -5.78 -1.28 -5.26
N ARG A 100 -6.71 -1.54 -4.34
CA ARG A 100 -6.72 -2.75 -3.53
C ARG A 100 -7.24 -3.93 -4.37
N PHE A 101 -6.34 -4.80 -4.79
CA PHE A 101 -6.70 -6.07 -5.45
C PHE A 101 -7.44 -7.03 -4.51
N ASP A 102 -7.25 -6.88 -3.19
CA ASP A 102 -7.83 -7.76 -2.17
C ASP A 102 -9.31 -7.46 -1.87
N ARG A 103 -9.91 -6.48 -2.56
CA ARG A 103 -11.31 -6.05 -2.34
C ARG A 103 -12.11 -6.20 -3.63
N VAL A 104 -13.13 -7.04 -3.58
CA VAL A 104 -14.07 -7.23 -4.71
C VAL A 104 -15.35 -6.44 -4.41
N GLN A 105 -15.60 -5.35 -5.13
CA GLN A 105 -16.92 -4.70 -5.10
C GLN A 105 -17.90 -5.50 -5.96
N GLY A 106 -18.89 -6.14 -5.33
CA GLY A 106 -20.23 -6.37 -5.89
C GLY A 106 -20.40 -7.19 -7.19
N GLN A 107 -19.34 -7.51 -7.93
CA GLN A 107 -19.38 -8.42 -9.06
C GLN A 107 -18.33 -9.51 -8.80
N ARG A 108 -18.76 -10.76 -8.95
CA ARG A 108 -17.88 -11.92 -8.94
C ARG A 108 -16.67 -11.60 -9.84
N PRO A 109 -15.43 -11.79 -9.38
CA PRO A 109 -14.31 -11.87 -10.31
C PRO A 109 -14.72 -12.88 -11.37
N ASP A 110 -14.51 -12.55 -12.64
CA ASP A 110 -14.58 -13.56 -13.68
C ASP A 110 -13.61 -14.68 -13.29
N LEU A 111 -14.17 -15.82 -12.91
CA LEU A 111 -13.44 -16.99 -12.44
C LEU A 111 -12.59 -17.63 -13.56
N SER A 112 -12.64 -17.09 -14.78
CA SER A 112 -11.76 -17.51 -15.88
C SER A 112 -10.27 -17.19 -15.64
N SER A 113 -9.94 -16.22 -14.78
CA SER A 113 -8.54 -15.82 -14.53
C SER A 113 -7.94 -16.37 -13.24
N CYS A 114 -8.72 -17.08 -12.42
CA CYS A 114 -8.28 -17.62 -11.13
C CYS A 114 -8.36 -19.15 -11.16
N GLU A 115 -7.24 -19.84 -11.41
CA GLU A 115 -7.16 -21.31 -11.39
C GLU A 115 -7.48 -21.93 -10.00
N SER A 116 -7.60 -21.11 -8.95
CA SER A 116 -7.66 -21.54 -7.55
C SER A 116 -9.06 -21.86 -7.01
N GLY A 117 -10.11 -21.87 -7.84
CA GLY A 117 -11.42 -22.46 -7.50
C GLY A 117 -12.12 -21.95 -6.24
N THR A 118 -11.66 -20.84 -5.65
CA THR A 118 -12.21 -20.32 -4.40
C THR A 118 -13.35 -19.36 -4.70
N PRO A 119 -14.60 -19.62 -4.24
CA PRO A 119 -15.72 -18.74 -4.53
C PRO A 119 -15.49 -17.36 -3.89
N ALA A 120 -15.49 -16.31 -4.71
CA ALA A 120 -15.44 -14.94 -4.21
C ALA A 120 -16.74 -14.62 -3.45
N ILE A 121 -16.62 -14.28 -2.18
CA ILE A 121 -17.74 -13.79 -1.38
C ILE A 121 -18.08 -12.37 -1.87
N PRO A 122 -19.35 -12.03 -2.17
CA PRO A 122 -19.75 -10.66 -2.52
C PRO A 122 -19.40 -9.68 -1.38
N GLY A 123 -18.63 -8.63 -1.67
CA GLY A 123 -18.07 -7.76 -0.63
C GLY A 123 -16.94 -8.40 0.20
N GLY A 124 -16.46 -9.56 -0.24
CA GLY A 124 -15.41 -10.34 0.38
C GLY A 124 -14.02 -9.75 0.17
N ARG A 125 -13.13 -10.13 1.08
CA ARG A 125 -11.69 -9.86 0.98
C ARG A 125 -11.01 -11.10 0.46
N ILE A 126 -10.18 -10.97 -0.57
CA ILE A 126 -9.30 -12.06 -1.00
C ILE A 126 -8.15 -12.14 0.02
N PRO A 127 -8.01 -13.23 0.79
CA PRO A 127 -6.88 -13.38 1.69
C PRO A 127 -5.61 -13.52 0.84
N PHE A 128 -4.52 -12.89 1.29
CA PHE A 128 -3.20 -13.08 0.71
C PHE A 128 -2.18 -13.30 1.82
N LEU A 129 -1.15 -14.06 1.51
CA LEU A 129 -0.01 -14.32 2.37
C LEU A 129 1.24 -13.96 1.58
N SER A 130 2.19 -13.23 2.19
CA SER A 130 3.43 -12.88 1.49
C SER A 130 4.29 -14.13 1.30
N ALA A 131 5.10 -14.15 0.24
CA ALA A 131 6.07 -15.23 0.03
C ALA A 131 7.05 -15.35 1.22
N MET A 132 7.47 -14.22 1.80
CA MET A 132 8.31 -14.19 2.99
C MET A 132 7.64 -14.92 4.17
N SER A 133 6.36 -14.63 4.45
CA SER A 133 5.62 -15.32 5.50
C SER A 133 5.40 -16.81 5.19
N MET A 134 5.12 -17.16 3.93
CA MET A 134 5.01 -18.56 3.50
C MET A 134 6.32 -19.34 3.70
N LEU A 135 7.45 -18.69 3.46
CA LEU A 135 8.79 -19.28 3.57
C LEU A 135 9.38 -19.18 4.99
N GLY A 136 8.67 -18.55 5.93
CA GLY A 136 9.20 -18.27 7.27
C GLY A 136 10.41 -17.32 7.27
N ALA A 137 10.59 -16.54 6.21
CA ALA A 137 11.69 -15.60 6.07
C ALA A 137 11.36 -14.26 6.75
N SER A 138 12.37 -13.62 7.33
CA SER A 138 12.30 -12.27 7.90
C SER A 138 13.28 -11.33 7.19
N ASP A 139 12.89 -10.08 7.04
CA ASP A 139 13.78 -9.02 6.55
C ASP A 139 14.75 -8.64 7.68
N ASN A 140 15.91 -9.29 7.75
CA ASN A 140 17.02 -8.81 8.57
C ASN A 140 18.36 -9.30 7.99
N TYR A 141 19.06 -8.41 7.27
CA TYR A 141 20.50 -8.53 7.06
C TYR A 141 21.17 -7.49 7.95
N PRO A 142 21.83 -7.87 9.05
CA PRO A 142 22.82 -7.00 9.65
C PRO A 142 24.05 -6.98 8.74
N ASP A 143 24.39 -5.82 8.19
CA ASP A 143 25.76 -5.55 7.72
C ASP A 143 26.70 -5.64 8.94
N THR A 144 27.19 -6.84 9.21
CA THR A 144 28.49 -7.01 9.87
C THR A 144 29.48 -7.32 8.76
N GLY A 145 30.01 -6.26 8.17
CA GLY A 145 31.15 -6.34 7.27
C GLY A 145 32.31 -7.03 7.99
N GLY A 146 32.65 -8.22 7.50
CA GLY A 146 33.95 -8.83 7.73
C GLY A 146 34.86 -8.48 6.57
N PHE A 147 35.82 -7.58 6.81
CA PHE A 147 37.19 -7.65 6.31
C PHE A 147 38.11 -7.10 7.39
#